data_AF-A0A8S2ZBJ7-F1
#
_entry.id   AF-A0A8S2ZBJ7-F1
#
_cell.length_a   1.000
_cell.length_b   1.000
_cell.length_c   1.000
_cell.angle_alpha   90.00
_cell.angle_beta   90.00
_cell.angle_gamma   90.00
#
_symmetry.space_group_name_H-M   'P 1'
#
loop_
_entity.id
_entity.type
_entity.pdbx_description
1 polymer ?
#
loop_
_entity_poly.entity_id
_entity_poly.type
_entity_poly.pdbx_seq_one_letter_code
_entity_poly.pdbx_strand_id
1 'polypeptide(L)'
;HGQIETLPNRFETSDVVLRRDNQVVLAVFDNSFHVGALCTPFGRSLNCTDQLLAWPDASLAMKTSGFEGITYNPIDDTYFIAQETIKTDQKNVFRANIFETRIVSTNSIPIRVLESCIVNWNFASDNKGIEGLEFVSHQGTESCSWEPIGTIAMPTWVHFGDYSALSIYHRKAIDLPAYVAVTSQERSQVWVGMIEEINQAPFFSLSSLNNNTIYDLPRTSVTTPECGMKYCNIEGVAWQGGNELILVSDKAKTDQDTQCIEKDQSVHYFFLP
;
A
#
# COMPACT_ATOMS: atom_id res chain seq x y z
N HIS A 1 23.22 -13.54 -25.66
CA HIS A 1 22.81 -12.25 -25.07
C HIS A 1 21.73 -11.63 -25.95
N GLY A 2 20.47 -11.99 -25.69
CA GLY A 2 19.34 -11.32 -26.32
C GLY A 2 19.16 -9.96 -25.67
N GLN A 3 19.03 -8.91 -26.48
CA GLN A 3 18.62 -7.61 -25.99
C GLN A 3 17.24 -7.76 -25.38
N ILE A 4 17.14 -7.55 -24.07
CA ILE A 4 15.85 -7.27 -23.42
C ILE A 4 15.42 -5.94 -24.02
N GLU A 5 14.46 -5.97 -24.95
CA GLU A 5 13.74 -4.77 -25.34
C GLU A 5 13.26 -4.11 -24.04
N THR A 6 13.71 -2.87 -23.80
CA THR A 6 13.21 -2.08 -22.68
C THR A 6 11.73 -1.87 -22.92
N LEU A 7 10.90 -2.66 -22.23
CA LEU A 7 9.45 -2.49 -22.22
C LEU A 7 9.17 -1.01 -21.91
N PRO A 8 8.53 -0.26 -22.80
CA PRO A 8 8.25 1.13 -22.56
C PRO A 8 7.22 1.20 -21.42
N ASN A 9 7.63 1.79 -20.30
CA ASN A 9 6.84 2.13 -19.11
C ASN A 9 6.44 0.92 -18.25
N ARG A 10 7.34 0.49 -17.36
CA ARG A 10 6.95 -0.29 -16.19
C ARG A 10 6.59 0.65 -15.04
N PHE A 11 5.54 0.30 -14.30
CA PHE A 11 5.03 1.08 -13.17
C PHE A 11 5.59 0.54 -11.86
N GLU A 12 6.22 1.41 -11.08
CA GLU A 12 6.82 1.11 -9.77
C GLU A 12 5.67 1.22 -8.74
N THR A 13 5.20 0.08 -8.23
CA THR A 13 3.93 0.02 -7.48
C THR A 13 4.20 0.07 -5.99
N SER A 14 3.70 1.11 -5.34
CA SER A 14 3.95 1.35 -3.92
C SER A 14 2.89 0.79 -3.00
N ASP A 15 1.61 0.94 -3.34
CA ASP A 15 0.55 0.45 -2.45
C ASP A 15 -0.70 0.01 -3.22
N VAL A 16 -1.55 -0.78 -2.55
CA VAL A 16 -2.78 -1.32 -3.11
C VAL A 16 -3.95 -1.29 -2.14
N VAL A 17 -5.15 -1.11 -2.70
CA VAL A 17 -6.39 -1.30 -1.97
C VAL A 17 -7.39 -2.06 -2.83
N LEU A 18 -8.26 -2.85 -2.18
CA LEU A 18 -9.36 -3.50 -2.86
C LEU A 18 -10.55 -2.53 -3.01
N ARG A 19 -11.10 -2.42 -4.21
CA ARG A 19 -12.36 -1.70 -4.44
C ARG A 19 -13.48 -2.38 -3.67
N ARG A 20 -14.47 -1.59 -3.22
CA ARG A 20 -15.66 -2.05 -2.46
C ARG A 20 -16.33 -3.33 -2.97
N ASP A 21 -16.35 -3.55 -4.28
CA ASP A 21 -17.00 -4.69 -4.91
C ASP A 21 -16.12 -5.96 -4.98
N ASN A 22 -14.89 -5.89 -4.49
CA ASN A 22 -13.87 -6.95 -4.52
C ASN A 22 -13.50 -7.44 -5.93
N GLN A 23 -13.85 -6.69 -6.97
CA GLN A 23 -13.57 -7.07 -8.37
C GLN A 23 -12.32 -6.42 -8.92
N VAL A 24 -11.88 -5.32 -8.31
CA VAL A 24 -10.75 -4.52 -8.80
C VAL A 24 -9.81 -4.21 -7.64
N VAL A 25 -8.53 -4.46 -7.85
CA VAL A 25 -7.43 -3.92 -7.05
C VAL A 25 -7.06 -2.58 -7.64
N LEU A 26 -7.01 -1.55 -6.81
CA LEU A 26 -6.45 -0.27 -7.17
C LEU A 26 -5.01 -0.24 -6.68
N ALA A 27 -4.09 0.19 -7.55
CA ALA A 27 -2.66 0.26 -7.29
C ALA A 27 -2.17 1.67 -7.57
N VAL A 28 -1.43 2.27 -6.64
CA VAL A 28 -0.74 3.54 -6.85
C VAL A 28 0.71 3.29 -7.21
N PHE A 29 1.28 4.21 -7.99
CA PHE A 29 2.65 4.14 -8.44
C PHE A 29 3.40 5.37 -7.98
N ASP A 30 4.65 5.24 -7.55
CA ASP A 30 5.54 6.36 -7.16
C ASP A 30 6.12 7.08 -8.39
N ASN A 31 6.33 6.36 -9.47
CA ASN A 31 7.01 6.85 -10.65
C ASN A 31 6.08 7.49 -11.68
N SER A 32 4.76 7.51 -11.42
CA SER A 32 3.80 8.12 -12.34
C SER A 32 2.51 8.59 -11.67
N PHE A 33 1.93 9.66 -12.21
CA PHE A 33 0.58 10.12 -11.85
C PHE A 33 -0.52 9.28 -12.53
N HIS A 34 -0.58 8.00 -12.18
CA HIS A 34 -1.64 7.09 -12.57
C HIS A 34 -2.08 6.20 -11.41
N VAL A 35 -3.27 5.63 -11.53
CA VAL A 35 -3.74 4.54 -10.67
C VAL A 35 -4.02 3.34 -11.56
N GLY A 36 -3.42 2.19 -11.26
CA GLY A 36 -3.76 0.93 -11.89
C GLY A 36 -5.08 0.40 -11.34
N ALA A 37 -6.02 0.03 -12.20
CA ALA A 37 -7.24 -0.66 -11.82
C ALA A 37 -7.20 -2.06 -12.42
N LEU A 38 -6.84 -3.04 -11.61
CA LEU A 38 -6.52 -4.40 -12.03
C LEU A 38 -7.61 -5.36 -11.56
N CYS A 39 -8.15 -6.15 -12.49
CA CYS A 39 -9.23 -7.07 -12.18
C CYS A 39 -8.71 -8.25 -11.34
N THR A 40 -9.38 -8.51 -10.22
CA THR A 40 -9.15 -9.71 -9.43
C THR A 40 -9.54 -10.95 -10.24
N PRO A 41 -9.07 -12.16 -9.86
CA PRO A 41 -9.54 -13.40 -10.50
C PRO A 41 -11.09 -13.50 -10.53
N PHE A 42 -11.74 -13.03 -9.46
CA PHE A 42 -13.19 -12.92 -9.40
C PHE A 42 -13.74 -11.87 -10.38
N GLY A 43 -13.18 -10.65 -10.41
CA GLY A 43 -13.60 -9.60 -11.34
C GLY A 43 -13.46 -10.01 -12.82
N ARG A 44 -12.40 -10.75 -13.18
CA ARG A 44 -12.21 -11.27 -14.54
C ARG A 44 -13.33 -12.22 -14.97
N SER A 45 -13.86 -13.00 -14.03
CA SER A 45 -15.03 -13.86 -14.30
C SER A 45 -16.32 -13.08 -14.62
N LEU A 46 -16.33 -11.77 -14.32
CA LEU A 46 -17.43 -10.84 -14.56
C LEU A 46 -17.15 -9.85 -15.71
N ASN A 47 -16.20 -10.17 -16.60
CA ASN A 47 -15.77 -9.33 -17.73
C ASN A 47 -15.18 -7.96 -17.34
N CYS A 48 -14.54 -7.89 -16.18
CA CYS A 48 -13.70 -6.75 -15.83
C CYS A 48 -12.47 -6.68 -16.79
N THR A 49 -12.05 -5.48 -17.14
CA THR A 49 -10.82 -5.22 -17.92
C THR A 49 -9.88 -4.35 -17.12
N ASP A 50 -8.59 -4.69 -17.12
CA ASP A 50 -7.54 -3.89 -16.49
C ASP A 50 -7.46 -2.50 -17.14
N GLN A 51 -7.31 -1.45 -16.33
CA GLN A 51 -7.24 -0.06 -16.79
C GLN A 51 -6.09 0.68 -16.12
N LEU A 52 -5.51 1.64 -16.85
CA LEU A 52 -4.60 2.63 -16.30
C LEU A 52 -5.34 3.97 -16.24
N LEU A 53 -5.59 4.46 -15.03
CA LEU A 53 -6.38 5.65 -14.79
C LEU A 53 -5.44 6.86 -14.64
N ALA A 54 -5.51 7.79 -15.59
CA ALA A 54 -4.72 9.01 -15.54
C ALA A 54 -5.19 9.95 -14.44
N TRP A 55 -4.24 10.56 -13.74
CA TRP A 55 -4.51 11.68 -12.82
C TRP A 55 -5.12 12.87 -13.57
N PRO A 56 -6.04 13.64 -12.96
CA PRO A 56 -6.76 14.71 -13.66
C PRO A 56 -5.88 15.88 -14.11
N ASP A 57 -4.74 16.12 -13.47
CA ASP A 57 -3.79 17.17 -13.88
C ASP A 57 -2.79 16.65 -14.91
N ALA A 58 -3.08 16.92 -16.18
CA ALA A 58 -2.25 16.51 -17.31
C ALA A 58 -0.83 17.12 -17.30
N SER A 59 -0.59 18.21 -16.55
CA SER A 59 0.75 18.80 -16.41
C SER A 59 1.72 17.92 -15.61
N LEU A 60 1.20 16.90 -14.93
CA LEU A 60 1.95 15.96 -14.11
C LEU A 60 2.26 14.63 -14.81
N ALA A 61 1.75 14.42 -16.05
CA ALA A 61 1.81 13.12 -16.73
C ALA A 61 3.23 12.54 -16.94
N MET A 62 4.26 13.40 -16.98
CA MET A 62 5.67 13.01 -17.16
C MET A 62 6.50 13.16 -15.87
N LYS A 63 5.84 13.35 -14.72
CA LYS A 63 6.50 13.50 -13.41
C LYS A 63 6.30 12.24 -12.57
N THR A 64 7.22 12.05 -11.62
CA THR A 64 7.03 11.10 -10.52
C THR A 64 5.99 11.66 -9.56
N SER A 65 5.08 10.80 -9.13
CA SER A 65 4.04 11.13 -8.16
C SER A 65 4.57 11.07 -6.73
N GLY A 66 5.47 10.14 -6.42
CA GLY A 66 5.85 9.79 -5.05
C GLY A 66 4.65 9.32 -4.24
N PHE A 67 3.68 8.66 -4.87
CA PHE A 67 2.57 8.04 -4.15
C PHE A 67 3.06 6.78 -3.45
N GLU A 68 2.80 6.68 -2.15
CA GLU A 68 3.25 5.57 -1.31
C GLU A 68 2.13 4.96 -0.47
N GLY A 69 0.90 5.44 -0.62
CA GLY A 69 -0.22 4.89 0.13
C GLY A 69 -1.55 5.07 -0.57
N ILE A 70 -2.43 4.08 -0.47
CA ILE A 70 -3.83 4.20 -0.89
C ILE A 70 -4.75 3.44 0.05
N THR A 71 -5.86 4.07 0.46
CA THR A 71 -6.91 3.40 1.22
C THR A 71 -8.30 3.82 0.75
N TYR A 72 -9.30 3.04 1.14
CA TYR A 72 -10.70 3.25 0.80
C TYR A 72 -11.50 3.72 2.02
N ASN A 73 -12.21 4.84 1.87
CA ASN A 73 -13.20 5.32 2.82
C ASN A 73 -14.60 4.78 2.44
N PRO A 74 -15.14 3.79 3.17
CA PRO A 74 -16.47 3.23 2.90
C PRO A 74 -17.63 4.16 3.28
N ILE A 75 -17.39 5.24 4.04
CA ILE A 75 -18.44 6.17 4.48
C ILE A 75 -18.93 7.01 3.30
N ASP A 76 -17.99 7.62 2.57
CA ASP A 76 -18.28 8.59 1.51
C ASP A 76 -18.01 8.07 0.09
N ASP A 77 -17.58 6.80 0.00
CA ASP A 77 -17.16 6.16 -1.24
C ASP A 77 -16.02 6.94 -1.93
N THR A 78 -15.01 7.28 -1.13
CA THR A 78 -13.81 8.01 -1.55
C THR A 78 -12.55 7.19 -1.27
N TYR A 79 -11.43 7.61 -1.85
CA TYR A 79 -10.12 7.01 -1.64
C TYR A 79 -9.16 8.08 -1.18
N PHE A 80 -8.34 7.77 -0.19
CA PHE A 80 -7.22 8.60 0.19
C PHE A 80 -5.96 8.07 -0.48
N ILE A 81 -5.18 8.96 -1.10
CA ILE A 81 -3.89 8.64 -1.72
C ILE A 81 -2.83 9.51 -1.05
N ALA A 82 -1.79 8.88 -0.50
CA ALA A 82 -0.68 9.56 0.15
C ALA A 82 0.47 9.76 -0.83
N GLN A 83 0.95 10.99 -0.90
CA GLN A 83 2.26 11.32 -1.47
C GLN A 83 3.28 11.41 -0.33
N GLU A 84 4.34 10.59 -0.40
CA GLU A 84 5.33 10.37 0.67
C GLU A 84 5.81 11.68 1.28
N THR A 85 6.38 12.51 0.40
CA THR A 85 7.13 13.68 0.79
C THR A 85 7.06 14.75 -0.29
N ILE A 86 6.52 15.91 0.08
CA ILE A 86 6.59 17.16 -0.67
C ILE A 86 7.58 18.10 0.01
N LYS A 87 8.39 18.76 -0.82
CA LYS A 87 9.25 19.84 -0.37
C LYS A 87 8.41 21.10 -0.20
N THR A 88 8.42 21.66 1.00
CA THR A 88 7.75 22.94 1.26
C THR A 88 8.64 24.11 0.84
N ASP A 89 8.08 25.33 0.79
CA ASP A 89 8.85 26.56 0.54
C ASP A 89 9.94 26.81 1.61
N GLN A 90 9.82 26.17 2.77
CA GLN A 90 10.80 26.22 3.83
C GLN A 90 11.94 25.22 3.55
N LYS A 91 13.17 25.71 3.65
CA LYS A 91 14.38 24.89 3.44
C LYS A 91 14.40 23.72 4.43
N ASN A 92 14.57 22.50 3.92
CA ASN A 92 14.67 21.25 4.69
C ASN A 92 13.41 20.91 5.51
N VAL A 93 12.23 21.36 5.06
CA VAL A 93 10.96 20.94 5.65
C VAL A 93 10.23 20.06 4.63
N PHE A 94 10.05 18.81 5.03
CA PHE A 94 9.49 17.71 4.27
C PHE A 94 8.19 17.25 4.92
N ARG A 95 7.11 17.17 4.16
CA ARG A 95 5.77 16.83 4.67
C ARG A 95 5.06 15.92 3.68
N ALA A 96 4.12 15.10 4.13
CA ALA A 96 3.28 14.32 3.23
C ALA A 96 2.11 15.17 2.73
N ASN A 97 1.52 14.76 1.61
CA ASN A 97 0.26 15.31 1.12
C ASN A 97 -0.75 14.18 0.93
N ILE A 98 -1.96 14.34 1.46
CA ILE A 98 -3.04 13.36 1.30
C ILE A 98 -4.08 13.94 0.35
N PHE A 99 -4.35 13.21 -0.72
CA PHE A 99 -5.42 13.51 -1.66
C PHE A 99 -6.66 12.70 -1.31
N GLU A 100 -7.80 13.36 -1.10
CA GLU A 100 -9.08 12.68 -1.15
C GLU A 100 -9.57 12.64 -2.59
N THR A 101 -9.97 11.46 -3.07
CA THR A 101 -10.34 11.25 -4.46
C THR A 101 -11.60 10.42 -4.60
N ARG A 102 -12.30 10.61 -5.72
CA ARG A 102 -13.32 9.68 -6.20
C ARG A 102 -12.84 9.05 -7.50
N ILE A 103 -12.89 7.72 -7.56
CA ILE A 103 -12.43 6.94 -8.71
C ILE A 103 -13.64 6.29 -9.38
N VAL A 104 -13.90 6.64 -10.64
CA VAL A 104 -15.02 6.14 -11.46
C VAL A 104 -14.48 5.65 -12.80
N SER A 105 -14.31 4.33 -12.92
CA SER A 105 -13.64 3.66 -14.05
C SER A 105 -14.36 3.76 -15.40
N THR A 106 -15.55 4.36 -15.46
CA THR A 106 -16.36 4.48 -16.70
C THR A 106 -16.37 5.87 -17.30
N ASN A 107 -15.68 6.84 -16.69
CA ASN A 107 -15.72 8.24 -17.10
C ASN A 107 -14.50 8.62 -17.97
N SER A 108 -14.66 9.68 -18.76
CA SER A 108 -13.54 10.29 -19.51
C SER A 108 -12.45 10.87 -18.62
N ILE A 109 -12.80 11.23 -17.38
CA ILE A 109 -11.88 11.63 -16.32
C ILE A 109 -12.11 10.64 -15.16
N PRO A 110 -11.30 9.58 -15.06
CA PRO A 110 -11.58 8.47 -14.15
C PRO A 110 -11.29 8.80 -12.69
N ILE A 111 -10.46 9.81 -12.41
CA ILE A 111 -10.09 10.24 -11.06
C ILE A 111 -10.50 11.70 -10.88
N ARG A 112 -11.23 11.98 -9.80
CA ARG A 112 -11.54 13.34 -9.36
C ARG A 112 -10.92 13.58 -7.99
N VAL A 113 -9.99 14.51 -7.89
CA VAL A 113 -9.48 15.00 -6.61
C VAL A 113 -10.55 15.90 -5.99
N LEU A 114 -10.98 15.54 -4.78
CA LEU A 114 -11.96 16.29 -3.97
C LEU A 114 -11.25 17.30 -3.10
N GLU A 115 -10.17 16.87 -2.45
CA GLU A 115 -9.37 17.68 -1.54
C GLU A 115 -7.90 17.24 -1.57
N SER A 116 -6.99 18.14 -1.17
CA SER A 116 -5.58 17.88 -0.96
C SER A 116 -5.16 18.58 0.33
N CYS A 117 -4.71 17.81 1.32
CA CYS A 117 -4.34 18.33 2.63
C CYS A 117 -2.90 17.92 2.98
N ILE A 118 -2.07 18.91 3.30
CA ILE A 118 -0.70 18.70 3.77
C ILE A 118 -0.75 18.19 5.21
N VAL A 119 -0.03 17.09 5.48
CA VAL A 119 0.11 16.54 6.84
C VAL A 119 0.93 17.51 7.70
N ASN A 120 0.44 17.82 8.90
CA ASN A 120 1.14 18.68 9.84
C ASN A 120 2.20 17.90 10.63
N TRP A 121 3.15 17.30 9.91
CA TRP A 121 4.26 16.55 10.46
C TRP A 121 5.50 16.73 9.59
N ASN A 122 6.65 16.98 10.22
CA ASN A 122 7.90 17.16 9.52
C ASN A 122 8.68 15.84 9.53
N PHE A 123 9.03 15.36 8.34
CA PHE A 123 9.90 14.21 8.19
C PHE A 123 11.38 14.58 8.18
N ALA A 124 12.23 13.58 8.45
CA ALA A 124 13.67 13.77 8.61
C ALA A 124 14.39 14.09 7.28
N SER A 125 13.89 13.56 6.17
CA SER A 125 14.44 13.73 4.82
C SER A 125 13.33 13.63 3.77
N ASP A 126 13.71 13.78 2.49
CA ASP A 126 12.83 13.70 1.32
C ASP A 126 12.44 12.26 0.92
N ASN A 127 13.10 11.26 1.49
CA ASN A 127 12.89 9.82 1.26
C ASN A 127 12.50 9.08 2.55
N LYS A 128 11.86 9.81 3.45
CA LYS A 128 11.31 9.31 4.69
C LYS A 128 9.94 9.93 4.83
N GLY A 129 8.88 9.15 4.68
CA GLY A 129 7.53 9.65 4.88
C GLY A 129 6.54 8.57 5.25
N ILE A 130 5.37 8.65 4.64
CA ILE A 130 4.30 7.66 4.78
C ILE A 130 4.56 6.57 3.74
N GLU A 131 4.70 5.33 4.18
CA GLU A 131 4.98 4.15 3.32
C GLU A 131 3.72 3.30 3.05
N GLY A 132 2.59 3.68 3.65
CA GLY A 132 1.30 2.99 3.51
C GLY A 132 0.19 3.72 4.25
N LEU A 133 -1.07 3.46 3.87
CA LEU A 133 -2.22 4.17 4.43
C LEU A 133 -3.38 3.21 4.70
N GLU A 134 -4.09 3.43 5.81
CA GLU A 134 -5.32 2.69 6.11
C GLU A 134 -6.39 3.64 6.67
N PHE A 135 -7.64 3.40 6.28
CA PHE A 135 -8.77 4.20 6.75
C PHE A 135 -9.36 3.59 8.01
N VAL A 136 -9.47 4.40 9.05
CA VAL A 136 -10.26 4.06 10.21
C VAL A 136 -11.17 5.24 10.56
N SER A 137 -12.46 4.99 10.67
CA SER A 137 -13.41 5.98 11.16
C SER A 137 -13.34 6.08 12.68
N HIS A 138 -12.98 7.26 13.19
CA HIS A 138 -13.21 7.65 14.57
C HIS A 138 -13.96 8.99 14.59
N GLN A 139 -14.80 9.23 15.59
CA GLN A 139 -15.56 10.48 15.73
C GLN A 139 -14.58 11.68 15.82
N GLY A 140 -14.45 12.44 14.73
CA GLY A 140 -13.52 13.56 14.61
C GLY A 140 -14.22 14.81 14.06
N THR A 141 -13.59 15.96 14.24
CA THR A 141 -14.07 17.24 13.70
C THR A 141 -13.57 17.45 12.28
N GLU A 142 -14.43 17.97 11.41
CA GLU A 142 -14.09 18.35 10.03
C GLU A 142 -13.04 19.47 10.01
N SER A 143 -11.79 19.14 9.68
CA SER A 143 -10.78 20.13 9.29
C SER A 143 -9.80 19.53 8.28
N CYS A 144 -9.46 20.27 7.22
CA CYS A 144 -8.39 19.90 6.29
C CYS A 144 -7.01 20.19 6.91
N SER A 145 -6.69 19.45 7.96
CA SER A 145 -5.35 19.33 8.50
C SER A 145 -5.21 17.94 9.10
N TRP A 146 -4.35 17.12 8.50
CA TRP A 146 -4.01 15.83 9.05
C TRP A 146 -2.98 16.03 10.15
N GLU A 147 -3.41 15.90 11.40
CA GLU A 147 -2.54 15.97 12.57
C GLU A 147 -2.28 14.57 13.15
N PRO A 148 -1.03 14.23 13.46
CA PRO A 148 -0.74 12.97 14.12
C PRO A 148 -1.21 13.03 15.57
N ILE A 149 -2.16 12.16 15.91
CA ILE A 149 -2.75 12.08 17.25
C ILE A 149 -2.06 11.04 18.15
N GLY A 150 -1.20 10.20 17.59
CA GLY A 150 -0.46 9.18 18.33
C GLY A 150 0.36 8.27 17.42
N THR A 151 1.11 7.35 18.04
CA THR A 151 1.96 6.39 17.34
C THR A 151 1.90 5.06 18.07
N ILE A 152 1.77 3.98 17.31
CA ILE A 152 1.86 2.61 17.82
C ILE A 152 3.21 2.07 17.39
N ALA A 153 4.09 1.82 18.36
CA ALA A 153 5.38 1.21 18.07
C ALA A 153 5.18 -0.28 17.74
N MET A 154 5.82 -0.74 16.67
CA MET A 154 5.86 -2.16 16.35
C MET A 154 6.59 -2.94 17.47
N PRO A 155 6.18 -4.17 17.78
CA PRO A 155 6.83 -4.97 18.80
C PRO A 155 8.28 -5.24 18.41
N THR A 156 9.22 -5.23 19.36
CA THR A 156 10.66 -5.36 19.08
C THR A 156 11.07 -6.66 18.40
N TRP A 157 10.24 -7.71 18.48
CA TRP A 157 10.45 -8.98 17.81
C TRP A 157 9.93 -8.99 16.36
N VAL A 158 9.08 -8.04 15.96
CA VAL A 158 8.85 -7.68 14.55
C VAL A 158 9.94 -6.71 14.17
N HIS A 159 11.14 -7.21 13.88
CA HIS A 159 12.28 -6.37 13.51
C HIS A 159 12.50 -6.39 12.00
N PHE A 160 11.62 -5.72 11.27
CA PHE A 160 11.83 -5.43 9.86
C PHE A 160 12.87 -4.31 9.72
N GLY A 161 13.81 -4.48 8.78
CA GLY A 161 14.79 -3.45 8.47
C GLY A 161 14.12 -2.24 7.83
N ASP A 162 13.17 -2.54 6.95
CA ASP A 162 12.31 -1.56 6.30
C ASP A 162 10.85 -2.05 6.28
N TYR A 163 9.94 -1.19 6.71
CA TYR A 163 8.50 -1.41 6.73
C TYR A 163 7.92 -0.67 5.54
N SER A 164 7.08 -1.34 4.76
CA SER A 164 6.46 -0.72 3.59
C SER A 164 4.98 -0.50 3.85
N ALA A 165 4.14 -1.50 3.68
CA ALA A 165 2.70 -1.35 3.79
C ALA A 165 2.11 -1.72 5.15
N LEU A 166 0.85 -1.31 5.35
CA LEU A 166 -0.06 -1.96 6.30
C LEU A 166 -1.48 -2.07 5.73
N SER A 167 -2.24 -3.08 6.17
CA SER A 167 -3.68 -3.15 5.92
C SER A 167 -4.43 -3.81 7.06
N ILE A 168 -5.61 -3.28 7.38
CA ILE A 168 -6.49 -3.75 8.45
C ILE A 168 -7.64 -4.57 7.88
N TYR A 169 -7.83 -5.76 8.44
CA TYR A 169 -8.97 -6.63 8.17
C TYR A 169 -9.97 -6.57 9.31
N HIS A 170 -11.08 -5.87 9.08
CA HIS A 170 -12.26 -5.93 9.92
C HIS A 170 -13.13 -7.15 9.55
N ARG A 171 -13.32 -8.06 10.49
CA ARG A 171 -14.25 -9.19 10.28
C ARG A 171 -15.69 -8.69 10.40
N LYS A 172 -16.58 -9.20 9.54
CA LYS A 172 -17.97 -8.73 9.38
C LYS A 172 -18.87 -8.86 10.63
N ALA A 173 -18.39 -9.45 11.72
CA ALA A 173 -19.15 -9.57 12.96
C ALA A 173 -18.59 -8.60 14.01
N ILE A 174 -19.51 -7.89 14.67
CA ILE A 174 -19.27 -6.74 15.56
C ILE A 174 -18.35 -7.06 16.76
N ASP A 175 -18.12 -8.35 17.07
CA ASP A 175 -17.30 -8.79 18.21
C ASP A 175 -16.06 -9.61 17.80
N LEU A 176 -15.72 -9.65 16.51
CA LEU A 176 -14.51 -10.34 16.07
C LEU A 176 -13.31 -9.39 16.06
N PRO A 177 -12.13 -9.86 16.50
CA PRO A 177 -10.95 -9.01 16.48
C PRO A 177 -10.57 -8.66 15.04
N ALA A 178 -10.09 -7.44 14.89
CA ALA A 178 -9.46 -6.96 13.67
C ALA A 178 -8.00 -7.43 13.62
N TYR A 179 -7.51 -7.66 12.41
CA TYR A 179 -6.11 -8.01 12.17
C TYR A 179 -5.45 -6.92 11.36
N VAL A 180 -4.16 -6.75 11.56
CA VAL A 180 -3.31 -5.93 10.73
C VAL A 180 -2.29 -6.84 10.05
N ALA A 181 -2.07 -6.63 8.75
CA ALA A 181 -0.92 -7.16 8.03
C ALA A 181 0.06 -6.00 7.83
N VAL A 182 1.35 -6.23 8.05
CA VAL A 182 2.44 -5.27 7.79
C VAL A 182 3.54 -5.98 7.02
N THR A 183 4.03 -5.37 5.94
CA THR A 183 5.04 -5.97 5.07
C THR A 183 6.44 -5.46 5.37
N SER A 184 7.43 -6.27 5.02
CA SER A 184 8.83 -5.84 4.94
C SER A 184 9.30 -5.80 3.49
N GLN A 185 9.76 -4.62 3.06
CA GLN A 185 10.34 -4.41 1.74
C GLN A 185 11.55 -5.32 1.50
N GLU A 186 12.47 -5.36 2.46
CA GLU A 186 13.77 -6.02 2.28
C GLU A 186 13.78 -7.53 2.58
N ARG A 187 12.78 -8.04 3.32
CA ARG A 187 12.83 -9.42 3.86
C ARG A 187 11.88 -10.41 3.21
N SER A 188 11.00 -9.97 2.31
CA SER A 188 9.98 -10.87 1.72
C SER A 188 9.11 -11.51 2.81
N GLN A 189 8.66 -10.69 3.76
CA GLN A 189 7.96 -11.12 4.96
C GLN A 189 6.70 -10.29 5.19
N VAL A 190 5.70 -10.93 5.78
CA VAL A 190 4.49 -10.29 6.27
C VAL A 190 4.30 -10.63 7.73
N TRP A 191 4.18 -9.62 8.58
CA TRP A 191 3.70 -9.81 9.94
C TRP A 191 2.19 -9.66 9.96
N VAL A 192 1.49 -10.62 10.57
CA VAL A 192 0.06 -10.52 10.88
C VAL A 192 -0.11 -10.50 12.38
N GLY A 193 -0.80 -9.48 12.86
CA GLY A 193 -1.11 -9.30 14.28
C GLY A 193 -2.56 -8.90 14.51
N MET A 194 -2.96 -8.95 15.78
CA MET A 194 -4.30 -8.53 16.20
C MET A 194 -4.23 -7.12 16.77
N ILE A 195 -5.23 -6.30 16.43
CA ILE A 195 -5.40 -4.96 16.98
C ILE A 195 -6.66 -4.89 17.83
N GLU A 196 -6.61 -4.10 18.88
CA GLU A 196 -7.70 -3.84 19.82
C GLU A 196 -8.03 -2.35 19.79
N GLU A 197 -9.31 -2.02 19.68
CA GLU A 197 -9.79 -0.64 19.79
C GLU A 197 -9.73 -0.17 21.26
N ILE A 198 -9.27 1.06 21.47
CA ILE A 198 -9.18 1.69 22.78
C ILE A 198 -9.84 3.08 22.75
N ASN A 199 -10.36 3.53 23.90
CA ASN A 199 -11.17 4.76 23.99
C ASN A 199 -10.36 6.08 24.01
N GLN A 200 -9.06 6.02 23.71
CA GLN A 200 -8.16 7.17 23.72
C GLN A 200 -7.14 7.04 22.60
N ALA A 201 -6.66 8.17 22.07
CA ALA A 201 -5.62 8.18 21.04
C ALA A 201 -4.41 7.29 21.46
N PRO A 202 -3.86 6.45 20.56
CA PRO A 202 -4.09 6.39 19.10
C PRO A 202 -5.32 5.57 18.67
N PHE A 203 -6.26 5.28 19.58
CA PHE A 203 -7.50 4.53 19.35
C PHE A 203 -7.33 3.04 19.03
N PHE A 204 -6.11 2.59 18.82
CA PHE A 204 -5.75 1.18 18.68
C PHE A 204 -4.56 0.81 19.56
N SER A 205 -4.48 -0.47 19.93
CA SER A 205 -3.29 -1.08 20.50
C SER A 205 -3.05 -2.46 19.89
N LEU A 206 -1.79 -2.89 19.83
CA LEU A 206 -1.45 -4.25 19.43
C LEU A 206 -1.78 -5.22 20.56
N SER A 207 -2.55 -6.27 20.26
CA SER A 207 -2.88 -7.29 21.24
C SER A 207 -1.64 -8.10 21.63
N SER A 208 -1.39 -8.22 22.93
CA SER A 208 -0.35 -9.08 23.49
C SER A 208 -0.81 -10.54 23.68
N LEU A 209 -2.10 -10.81 23.49
CA LEU A 209 -2.75 -12.04 23.94
C LEU A 209 -2.86 -13.13 22.86
N ASN A 210 -2.58 -12.85 21.58
CA ASN A 210 -2.91 -13.75 20.46
C ASN A 210 -1.85 -13.84 19.35
N ASN A 211 -2.04 -14.84 18.46
CA ASN A 211 -1.24 -15.28 17.30
C ASN A 211 -0.69 -14.15 16.42
N ASN A 212 0.34 -13.48 16.91
CA ASN A 212 1.21 -12.68 16.10
C ASN A 212 2.16 -13.60 15.34
N THR A 213 2.11 -13.58 14.01
CA THR A 213 2.90 -14.50 13.18
C THR A 213 3.62 -13.72 12.10
N ILE A 214 4.91 -14.05 11.91
CA ILE A 214 5.69 -13.60 10.76
C ILE A 214 5.64 -14.74 9.75
N TYR A 215 5.15 -14.44 8.55
CA TYR A 215 5.11 -15.34 7.42
C TYR A 215 6.20 -14.94 6.44
N ASP A 216 7.02 -15.92 6.05
CA ASP A 216 7.89 -15.78 4.89
C ASP A 216 7.08 -15.98 3.61
N LEU A 217 7.26 -15.08 2.64
CA LEU A 217 6.79 -15.34 1.29
C LEU A 217 7.57 -16.52 0.69
N PRO A 218 7.02 -17.19 -0.33
CA PRO A 218 7.66 -18.35 -0.92
C PRO A 218 9.09 -18.02 -1.37
N ARG A 219 10.04 -18.82 -0.90
CA ARG A 219 11.47 -18.71 -1.21
C ARG A 219 11.81 -19.56 -2.43
N THR A 220 13.04 -19.45 -2.93
CA THR A 220 13.51 -20.34 -4.00
C THR A 220 13.83 -21.75 -3.50
N SER A 221 13.95 -22.68 -4.45
CA SER A 221 13.97 -24.13 -4.18
C SER A 221 14.98 -24.52 -3.09
N VAL A 222 14.53 -25.34 -2.14
CA VAL A 222 15.28 -25.95 -1.02
C VAL A 222 16.46 -26.83 -1.47
N THR A 223 16.66 -27.00 -2.78
CA THR A 223 17.73 -27.82 -3.37
C THR A 223 19.06 -27.08 -3.52
N THR A 224 19.08 -25.75 -3.37
CA THR A 224 20.31 -24.98 -3.21
C THR A 224 20.53 -24.65 -1.73
N PRO A 225 21.78 -24.63 -1.22
CA PRO A 225 22.08 -24.33 0.18
C PRO A 225 21.55 -22.98 0.69
N GLU A 226 21.20 -22.09 -0.24
CA GLU A 226 20.71 -20.75 0.04
C GLU A 226 19.20 -20.70 -0.28
N CYS A 227 18.40 -20.54 0.77
CA CYS A 227 16.96 -20.29 0.71
C CYS A 227 16.75 -18.84 0.20
N GLY A 228 16.87 -18.64 -1.11
CA GLY A 228 16.89 -17.31 -1.73
C GLY A 228 15.53 -16.61 -1.70
N MET A 229 15.56 -15.28 -1.70
CA MET A 229 14.34 -14.46 -1.80
C MET A 229 13.81 -14.49 -3.24
N LYS A 230 12.53 -14.81 -3.39
CA LYS A 230 11.86 -14.79 -4.70
C LYS A 230 11.07 -13.50 -4.93
N TYR A 231 10.42 -12.98 -3.89
CA TYR A 231 9.66 -11.75 -3.93
C TYR A 231 10.45 -10.66 -3.22
N CYS A 232 10.93 -9.68 -3.96
CA CYS A 232 11.77 -8.61 -3.44
C CYS A 232 10.99 -7.29 -3.50
N ASN A 233 11.39 -6.31 -2.69
CA ASN A 233 10.84 -4.96 -2.68
C ASN A 233 9.32 -4.98 -2.56
N ILE A 234 8.79 -5.70 -1.57
CA ILE A 234 7.35 -5.72 -1.31
C ILE A 234 6.96 -4.35 -0.76
N GLU A 235 6.06 -3.64 -1.44
CA GLU A 235 5.69 -2.28 -1.04
C GLU A 235 4.28 -2.13 -0.49
N GLY A 236 3.33 -2.93 -0.97
CA GLY A 236 1.91 -2.76 -0.65
C GLY A 236 1.24 -4.05 -0.18
N VAL A 237 0.20 -3.92 0.65
CA VAL A 237 -0.62 -5.04 1.12
C VAL A 237 -2.08 -4.65 1.20
N ALA A 238 -2.97 -5.53 0.75
CA ALA A 238 -4.39 -5.42 0.97
C ALA A 238 -4.99 -6.77 1.36
N TRP A 239 -5.93 -6.76 2.30
CA TRP A 239 -6.74 -7.93 2.59
C TRP A 239 -7.80 -8.13 1.51
N GLN A 240 -7.87 -9.33 0.93
CA GLN A 240 -9.00 -9.74 0.11
C GLN A 240 -10.12 -10.37 0.95
N GLY A 241 -9.74 -11.02 2.05
CA GLY A 241 -10.64 -11.58 3.05
C GLY A 241 -10.13 -12.88 3.64
N GLY A 242 -10.53 -13.19 4.87
CA GLY A 242 -10.13 -14.43 5.55
C GLY A 242 -8.61 -14.51 5.71
N ASN A 243 -7.99 -15.42 4.97
CA ASN A 243 -6.55 -15.67 4.96
C ASN A 243 -5.89 -15.22 3.63
N GLU A 244 -6.59 -14.43 2.81
CA GLU A 244 -6.10 -14.00 1.50
C GLU A 244 -5.51 -12.59 1.55
N LEU A 245 -4.27 -12.46 1.07
CA LEU A 245 -3.55 -11.22 0.92
C LEU A 245 -3.26 -10.94 -0.55
N ILE A 246 -3.37 -9.68 -0.91
CA ILE A 246 -2.86 -9.09 -2.15
C ILE A 246 -1.61 -8.33 -1.76
N LEU A 247 -0.50 -8.58 -2.46
CA LEU A 247 0.77 -7.90 -2.26
C LEU A 247 1.22 -7.29 -3.57
N VAL A 248 1.96 -6.19 -3.50
CA VAL A 248 2.67 -5.64 -4.65
C VAL A 248 4.14 -5.53 -4.38
N SER A 249 4.91 -5.59 -5.45
CA SER A 249 6.35 -5.44 -5.42
C SER A 249 6.78 -4.35 -6.37
N ASP A 250 7.72 -3.54 -5.91
CA ASP A 250 8.41 -2.56 -6.73
C ASP A 250 9.47 -3.22 -7.63
N LYS A 251 10.11 -2.41 -8.45
CA LYS A 251 11.19 -2.74 -9.36
C LYS A 251 12.40 -3.29 -8.63
N ALA A 252 12.96 -4.36 -9.17
CA ALA A 252 14.21 -4.90 -8.69
C ALA A 252 15.36 -3.92 -8.97
N LYS A 253 16.22 -3.72 -7.99
CA LYS A 253 17.48 -2.97 -8.15
C LYS A 253 18.43 -3.80 -8.99
N THR A 254 19.32 -3.13 -9.73
CA THR A 254 20.23 -3.80 -10.68
C THR A 254 21.27 -4.71 -10.03
N ASP A 255 21.50 -4.56 -8.73
CA ASP A 255 22.41 -5.34 -7.91
C ASP A 255 21.73 -6.50 -7.15
N GLN A 256 20.39 -6.62 -7.24
CA GLN A 256 19.64 -7.74 -6.68
C GLN A 256 19.72 -8.99 -7.57
N ASP A 257 19.41 -10.16 -6.99
CA ASP A 257 19.35 -11.42 -7.74
C ASP A 257 18.32 -11.31 -8.88
N THR A 258 18.64 -11.90 -10.02
CA THR A 258 17.73 -12.09 -11.16
C THR A 258 16.37 -12.67 -10.78
N GLN A 259 16.28 -13.44 -9.70
CA GLN A 259 15.02 -13.96 -9.16
C GLN A 259 14.06 -12.83 -8.74
N CYS A 260 14.58 -11.70 -8.25
CA CYS A 260 13.77 -10.53 -7.92
C CYS A 260 13.09 -9.93 -9.17
N ILE A 261 13.76 -9.95 -10.32
CA ILE A 261 13.24 -9.43 -11.59
C ILE A 261 12.05 -10.25 -12.10
N GLU A 262 11.95 -11.54 -11.75
CA GLU A 262 10.81 -12.38 -12.16
C GLU A 262 9.49 -11.97 -11.49
N LYS A 263 9.59 -11.25 -10.36
CA LYS A 263 8.45 -10.84 -9.55
C LYS A 263 8.31 -9.35 -9.39
N ASP A 264 9.23 -8.55 -9.90
CA ASP A 264 9.18 -7.10 -9.76
C ASP A 264 7.96 -6.48 -10.46
N GLN A 265 7.55 -5.30 -10.01
CA GLN A 265 6.51 -4.47 -10.65
C GLN A 265 5.22 -5.24 -10.96
N SER A 266 4.73 -5.98 -9.96
CA SER A 266 3.67 -6.99 -10.12
C SER A 266 2.72 -7.02 -8.93
N VAL A 267 1.50 -7.51 -9.17
CA VAL A 267 0.52 -7.84 -8.14
C VAL A 267 0.50 -9.34 -7.90
N HIS A 268 0.52 -9.72 -6.62
CA HIS A 268 0.63 -11.10 -6.16
C HIS A 268 -0.53 -11.44 -5.23
N TYR A 269 -1.02 -12.68 -5.32
CA TYR A 269 -2.11 -13.18 -4.48
C TYR A 269 -1.59 -14.34 -3.64
N PHE A 270 -1.79 -14.26 -2.32
CA PHE A 270 -1.32 -15.25 -1.38
C PHE A 270 -2.43 -15.72 -0.45
N PHE A 271 -2.35 -16.99 -0.08
CA PHE A 271 -3.08 -17.56 1.04
C PHE A 271 -2.11 -17.72 2.21
N LEU A 272 -2.49 -17.21 3.37
CA LEU A 272 -1.83 -17.50 4.62
C LEU A 272 -2.08 -18.98 5.00
N PRO A 273 -1.05 -19.72 5.47
CA PRO A 273 -1.15 -21.11 5.90
C PRO A 273 -2.19 -21.40 6.98
#